data_AF-A0A954JN28-F1
#
_entry.id   AF-A0A954JN28-F1
#
_cell.length_a   1.000
_cell.length_b   1.000
_cell.length_c   1.000
_cell.angle_alpha   90.00
_cell.angle_beta   90.00
_cell.angle_gamma   90.00
#
_symmetry.space_group_name_H-M   'P 1'
#
loop_
_entity.id
_entity.type
_entity.pdbx_description
1 polymer ?
#
loop_
_entity_poly.entity_id
_entity_poly.type
_entity_poly.pdbx_seq_one_letter_code
_entity_poly.pdbx_strand_id
1 'polypeptide(L)'
;MSQAVHPLLLEPSFWENRLSELVSTPASMMSSPRKDLSCGGRRVEEFRMRAHDGQVLWGLISFPTYFSGTRPCCIRAAGPADPLELDPESAEKGTVEILYQAPAGRRLEDRVLDLIQVHIKAQKGLNVDLSSTEIHPCRQNQPADDVLIASQLLNFLP
;
A
#
# COMPACT_ATOMS: atom_id res chain seq x y z
N MET A 1 20.05 2.54 -16.64
CA MET A 1 20.23 1.14 -17.12
C MET A 1 18.95 0.39 -16.78
N SER A 2 18.13 0.06 -17.78
CA SER A 2 16.89 -0.69 -17.59
C SER A 2 17.24 -2.12 -17.18
N GLN A 3 16.96 -2.48 -15.93
CA GLN A 3 17.03 -3.87 -15.49
C GLN A 3 15.95 -4.64 -16.24
N ALA A 4 16.32 -5.64 -17.03
CA ALA A 4 15.35 -6.49 -17.70
C ALA A 4 14.45 -7.14 -16.65
N VAL A 5 13.14 -6.91 -16.77
CA VAL A 5 12.13 -7.54 -15.91
C VAL A 5 12.21 -9.04 -16.13
N HIS A 6 12.37 -9.81 -15.04
CA HIS A 6 12.52 -11.26 -15.13
C HIS A 6 11.25 -11.88 -15.75
N PRO A 7 11.33 -12.73 -16.79
CA PRO A 7 10.17 -13.19 -17.56
C PRO A 7 9.09 -13.87 -16.70
N LEU A 8 9.50 -14.57 -15.63
CA LEU A 8 8.57 -15.22 -14.70
C LEU A 8 7.61 -14.24 -13.98
N LEU A 9 7.92 -12.95 -13.90
CA LEU A 9 7.03 -11.96 -13.30
C LEU A 9 5.74 -11.75 -14.11
N LEU A 10 5.70 -12.20 -15.36
CA LEU A 10 4.52 -12.15 -16.23
C LEU A 10 3.72 -13.46 -16.19
N GLU A 11 4.25 -14.52 -15.57
CA GLU A 11 3.60 -15.84 -15.50
C GLU A 11 2.63 -15.89 -14.31
N PRO A 12 1.33 -16.14 -14.51
CA PRO A 12 0.36 -16.20 -13.40
C PRO A 12 0.75 -17.22 -12.31
N SER A 13 1.23 -18.39 -12.73
CA SER A 13 1.66 -19.47 -11.83
C SER A 13 2.80 -19.08 -10.88
N PHE A 14 3.62 -18.10 -11.27
CA PHE A 14 4.67 -17.56 -10.39
C PHE A 14 4.08 -16.85 -9.16
N TRP A 15 2.93 -16.18 -9.34
CA TRP A 15 2.26 -15.39 -8.30
C TRP A 15 1.28 -16.22 -7.48
N GLU A 16 0.57 -17.18 -8.07
CA GLU A 16 -0.47 -17.97 -7.39
C GLU A 16 -0.03 -18.53 -6.02
N ASN A 17 1.11 -19.22 -5.98
CA ASN A 17 1.64 -19.80 -4.74
C ASN A 17 1.95 -18.72 -3.70
N ARG A 18 2.60 -17.62 -4.13
CA ARG A 18 2.98 -16.50 -3.25
C ARG A 18 1.77 -15.76 -2.70
N LEU A 19 0.76 -15.55 -3.54
CA LEU A 19 -0.49 -14.89 -3.13
C LEU A 19 -1.27 -15.77 -2.14
N SER A 20 -1.30 -17.08 -2.37
CA SER A 20 -1.92 -18.04 -1.45
C SER A 20 -1.25 -18.05 -0.06
N GLU A 21 0.08 -18.05 -0.03
CA GLU A 21 0.86 -17.93 1.21
C GLU A 21 0.61 -16.57 1.90
N LEU A 22 0.53 -15.49 1.13
CA LEU A 22 0.31 -14.15 1.65
C LEU A 22 -1.09 -13.97 2.27
N VAL A 23 -2.12 -14.56 1.65
CA VAL A 23 -3.50 -14.56 2.16
C VAL A 23 -3.64 -15.42 3.42
N SER A 24 -2.97 -16.58 3.46
CA SER A 24 -3.02 -17.51 4.59
C SER A 24 -2.19 -17.05 5.80
N THR A 25 -1.18 -16.20 5.59
CA THR A 25 -0.32 -15.71 6.68
C THR A 25 -0.99 -14.59 7.49
N PRO A 26 -1.23 -14.79 8.80
CA PRO A 26 -1.80 -13.76 9.66
C PRO A 26 -0.76 -12.68 9.98
N ALA A 27 -0.60 -11.70 9.09
CA ALA A 27 0.11 -10.46 9.40
C ALA A 27 -0.84 -9.47 10.11
N SER A 28 -0.41 -8.88 11.22
CA SER A 28 -1.10 -7.79 11.92
C SER A 28 -0.50 -6.44 11.51
N MET A 29 -1.36 -5.44 11.39
CA MET A 29 -0.98 -4.04 11.24
C MET A 29 -1.23 -3.34 12.57
N MET A 30 -0.17 -2.80 13.17
CA MET A 30 -0.28 -1.97 14.37
C MET A 30 -0.25 -0.52 13.95
N SER A 31 -1.16 0.31 14.47
CA SER A 31 -1.17 1.75 14.22
C SER A 31 -1.09 2.55 15.52
N SER A 32 -0.53 3.75 15.41
CA SER A 32 -0.37 4.69 16.52
C SER A 32 -0.65 6.12 16.04
N PRO A 33 -1.37 6.96 16.81
CA PRO A 33 -1.71 8.31 16.35
C PRO A 33 -0.48 9.22 16.20
N ARG A 34 -0.41 9.97 15.09
CA ARG A 34 0.56 11.05 14.84
C ARG A 34 -0.16 12.40 14.96
N LYS A 35 -0.33 12.86 16.21
CA LYS A 35 -1.03 14.12 16.52
C LYS A 35 -0.31 15.35 15.94
N ASP A 36 1.01 15.26 15.79
CA ASP A 36 1.86 16.26 15.17
C ASP A 36 1.59 16.45 13.66
N LEU A 37 1.08 15.41 12.99
CA LEU A 37 0.74 15.43 11.56
C LEU A 37 -0.77 15.60 11.31
N SER A 38 -1.58 15.38 12.35
CA SER A 38 -3.03 15.53 12.31
C SER A 38 -3.41 17.00 12.33
N CYS A 39 -4.41 17.40 11.53
CA CYS A 39 -4.90 18.78 11.50
C CYS A 39 -6.41 18.79 11.21
N GLY A 40 -7.02 19.97 11.23
CA GLY A 40 -8.46 20.12 10.96
C GLY A 40 -8.84 19.40 9.65
N GLY A 41 -9.64 18.33 9.77
CA GLY A 41 -10.09 17.54 8.63
C GLY A 41 -9.38 16.23 8.36
N ARG A 42 -8.20 16.00 8.97
CA ARG A 42 -7.49 14.73 8.83
C ARG A 42 -6.87 14.25 10.14
N ARG A 43 -7.04 12.96 10.39
CA ARG A 43 -6.34 12.23 11.45
C ARG A 43 -5.25 11.39 10.80
N VAL A 44 -4.03 11.50 11.31
CA VAL A 44 -2.89 10.72 10.81
C VAL A 44 -2.49 9.67 11.84
N GLU A 45 -2.24 8.45 11.38
CA GLU A 45 -1.66 7.36 12.15
C GLU A 45 -0.37 6.87 11.49
N GLU A 46 0.61 6.50 12.29
CA GLU A 46 1.77 5.75 11.83
C GLU A 46 1.48 4.26 12.01
N PHE A 47 1.72 3.47 10.98
CA PHE A 47 1.54 2.02 11.01
C PHE A 47 2.86 1.26 10.88
N ARG A 48 2.87 0.05 11.43
CA ARG A 48 3.92 -0.95 11.24
C ARG A 48 3.28 -2.31 10.99
N MET A 49 3.82 -3.07 10.05
CA MET A 49 3.45 -4.45 9.80
C MET A 49 4.65 -5.27 9.32
N ARG A 50 4.59 -6.60 9.50
CA ARG A 50 5.58 -7.49 8.90
C ARG A 50 5.13 -7.87 7.49
N ALA A 51 6.05 -7.72 6.55
CA ALA A 51 5.96 -8.23 5.19
C ALA A 51 5.94 -9.76 5.18
N HIS A 52 5.64 -10.35 4.01
CA HIS A 52 5.65 -11.79 3.79
C HIS A 52 6.99 -12.47 4.11
N ASP A 53 8.11 -11.76 3.95
CA ASP A 53 9.48 -12.23 4.23
C ASP A 53 9.98 -11.82 5.63
N GLY A 54 9.10 -11.24 6.46
CA GLY A 54 9.44 -10.78 7.81
C GLY A 54 10.06 -9.38 7.87
N GLN A 55 10.34 -8.73 6.74
CA GLN A 55 10.78 -7.33 6.73
C GLN A 55 9.69 -6.43 7.32
N VAL A 56 10.07 -5.41 8.10
CA VAL A 56 9.09 -4.47 8.67
C VAL A 56 8.77 -3.39 7.65
N LEU A 57 7.51 -3.32 7.25
CA LEU A 57 6.94 -2.18 6.53
C LEU A 57 6.42 -1.17 7.54
N TRP A 58 6.65 0.11 7.28
CA TRP A 58 6.16 1.19 8.09
C TRP A 58 5.74 2.37 7.21
N GLY A 59 4.80 3.15 7.70
CA GLY A 59 4.23 4.24 6.92
C GLY A 59 3.22 5.07 7.70
N LEU A 60 2.52 5.93 6.96
CA LEU A 60 1.46 6.78 7.46
C LEU A 60 0.12 6.38 6.84
N ILE A 61 -0.94 6.57 7.60
CA ILE A 61 -2.32 6.47 7.17
C ILE A 61 -3.00 7.80 7.47
N SER A 62 -3.58 8.42 6.46
CA SER A 62 -4.41 9.62 6.59
C SER A 62 -5.87 9.24 6.51
N PHE A 63 -6.65 9.63 7.53
CA PHE A 63 -8.10 9.45 7.57
C PHE A 63 -8.79 10.80 7.50
N PRO A 64 -9.77 10.99 6.60
CA PRO A 64 -10.66 12.15 6.70
C PRO A 64 -11.47 12.07 7.99
N THR A 65 -11.70 13.21 8.65
CA THR A 65 -12.49 13.27 9.90
C THR A 65 -13.95 13.64 9.69
N TYR A 66 -14.30 14.18 8.52
CA TYR A 66 -15.66 14.66 8.22
C TYR A 66 -16.54 13.64 7.47
N PHE A 67 -15.95 12.53 7.03
CA PHE A 67 -16.66 11.46 6.32
C PHE A 67 -16.95 10.30 7.26
N SER A 68 -18.18 9.78 7.28
CA SER A 68 -18.55 8.57 8.03
C SER A 68 -18.87 7.42 7.08
N GLY A 69 -18.53 6.19 7.46
CA GLY A 69 -18.80 4.99 6.66
C GLY A 69 -17.58 4.49 5.89
N THR A 70 -17.82 3.65 4.89
CA THR A 70 -16.80 3.09 4.02
C THR A 70 -16.21 4.16 3.11
N ARG A 71 -14.89 4.18 2.96
CA ARG A 71 -14.16 5.26 2.26
C ARG A 71 -13.30 4.71 1.13
N PRO A 72 -13.16 5.43 0.01
CA PRO A 72 -12.17 5.08 -1.00
C PRO A 72 -10.78 5.13 -0.37
N CYS A 73 -9.86 4.35 -0.93
CA CYS A 73 -8.51 4.19 -0.42
C CYS A 73 -7.48 4.41 -1.53
N CYS A 74 -6.41 5.12 -1.23
CA CYS A 74 -5.26 5.28 -2.10
C CYS A 74 -4.02 4.71 -1.41
N ILE A 75 -3.30 3.82 -2.07
CA ILE A 75 -2.06 3.23 -1.55
C ILE A 75 -0.88 3.70 -2.39
N ARG A 76 0.15 4.21 -1.71
CA ARG A 76 1.39 4.70 -2.30
C ARG A 76 2.61 4.12 -1.58
N ALA A 77 3.67 3.87 -2.34
CA ALA A 77 4.97 3.44 -1.83
C ALA A 77 6.03 4.51 -2.09
N ALA A 78 6.53 5.18 -1.05
CA ALA A 78 7.63 6.12 -1.14
C ALA A 78 8.97 5.39 -1.33
N GLY A 79 9.84 5.89 -2.20
CA GLY A 79 11.18 5.32 -2.39
C GLY A 79 12.00 5.42 -1.11
N PRO A 80 13.01 4.56 -0.87
CA PRO A 80 13.67 4.34 0.43
C PRO A 80 14.30 5.57 1.11
N ALA A 81 14.56 6.64 0.35
CA ALA A 81 15.09 7.90 0.85
C ALA A 81 14.13 9.09 0.60
N ASP A 82 12.96 8.83 0.02
CA ASP A 82 11.93 9.84 -0.20
C ASP A 82 11.23 10.14 1.13
N PRO A 83 10.89 11.41 1.40
CA PRO A 83 10.08 11.76 2.56
C PRO A 83 8.67 11.18 2.44
N LEU A 84 8.08 10.81 3.57
CA LEU A 84 6.67 10.40 3.64
C LEU A 84 5.77 11.64 3.66
N GLU A 85 5.39 12.11 2.47
CA GLU A 85 4.50 13.25 2.28
C GLU A 85 3.10 12.79 1.87
N LEU A 86 2.15 12.93 2.79
CA LEU A 86 0.73 12.70 2.55
C LEU A 86 0.17 13.77 1.63
N ASP A 87 -0.65 13.36 0.67
CA ASP A 87 -1.39 14.26 -0.20
C ASP A 87 -2.51 14.97 0.60
N PRO A 88 -2.46 16.30 0.73
CA PRO A 88 -3.50 17.05 1.45
C PRO A 88 -4.87 16.91 0.78
N GLU A 89 -4.93 16.77 -0.55
CA GLU A 89 -6.21 16.71 -1.28
C GLU A 89 -6.94 15.38 -1.04
N SER A 90 -6.22 14.30 -0.73
CA SER A 90 -6.81 12.99 -0.49
C SER A 90 -7.83 13.03 0.66
N ALA A 91 -7.50 13.71 1.76
CA ALA A 91 -8.42 13.84 2.89
C ALA A 91 -9.62 14.76 2.56
N GLU A 92 -9.41 15.82 1.77
CA GLU A 92 -10.49 16.72 1.33
C GLU A 92 -11.52 16.00 0.44
N LYS A 93 -11.05 15.07 -0.39
CA LYS A 93 -11.88 14.20 -1.24
C LYS A 93 -12.56 13.05 -0.48
N GLY A 94 -12.30 12.91 0.82
CA GLY A 94 -12.84 11.83 1.64
C GLY A 94 -12.13 10.48 1.46
N THR A 95 -10.93 10.49 0.88
CA THR A 95 -10.12 9.30 0.61
C THR A 95 -9.18 9.01 1.78
N VAL A 96 -9.08 7.73 2.17
CA VAL A 96 -8.04 7.24 3.07
C VAL A 96 -6.76 7.08 2.26
N GLU A 97 -5.68 7.75 2.66
CA GLU A 97 -4.38 7.58 2.01
C GLU A 97 -3.47 6.72 2.88
N ILE A 98 -2.85 5.71 2.29
CA ILE A 98 -1.83 4.87 2.91
C ILE A 98 -0.53 5.08 2.16
N LEU A 99 0.46 5.65 2.83
CA LEU A 99 1.79 5.89 2.28
C LEU A 99 2.82 5.14 3.10
N TYR A 100 3.56 4.21 2.49
CA TYR A 100 4.59 3.46 3.20
C TYR A 100 5.97 3.62 2.59
N GLN A 101 6.98 3.47 3.44
CA GLN A 101 8.38 3.54 3.05
C GLN A 101 8.81 2.22 2.42
N ALA A 102 9.05 2.21 1.11
CA ALA A 102 9.61 1.04 0.43
C ALA A 102 11.04 0.78 0.94
N PRO A 103 11.37 -0.44 1.36
CA PRO A 103 12.72 -0.75 1.78
C PRO A 103 13.78 -0.62 0.68
N ALA A 104 15.00 -0.25 1.07
CA ALA A 104 16.12 -0.09 0.14
C ALA A 104 16.54 -1.44 -0.48
N GLY A 105 16.79 -1.46 -1.78
CA GLY A 105 17.24 -2.65 -2.50
C GLY A 105 16.20 -3.76 -2.64
N ARG A 106 14.93 -3.50 -2.29
CA ARG A 106 13.86 -4.49 -2.36
C ARG A 106 13.55 -4.87 -3.80
N ARG A 107 13.48 -6.17 -4.07
CA ARG A 107 13.27 -6.71 -5.42
C ARG A 107 11.86 -6.36 -5.89
N LEU A 108 11.67 -6.32 -7.21
CA LEU A 108 10.36 -6.02 -7.80
C LEU A 108 9.28 -7.00 -7.30
N GLU A 109 9.60 -8.29 -7.20
CA GLU A 109 8.69 -9.31 -6.65
C GLU A 109 8.21 -8.96 -5.23
N ASP A 110 9.13 -8.59 -4.35
CA ASP A 110 8.83 -8.29 -2.96
C ASP A 110 8.04 -6.98 -2.83
N ARG A 111 8.33 -5.98 -3.67
CA ARG A 111 7.58 -4.71 -3.72
C ARG A 111 6.13 -4.91 -4.16
N VAL A 112 5.88 -5.80 -5.14
CA VAL A 112 4.52 -6.18 -5.55
C VAL A 112 3.80 -6.84 -4.38
N LEU A 113 4.43 -7.80 -3.70
CA LEU A 113 3.83 -8.49 -2.56
C LEU A 113 3.56 -7.54 -1.39
N ASP A 114 4.44 -6.57 -1.13
CA ASP A 114 4.21 -5.55 -0.10
C ASP A 114 2.96 -4.71 -0.40
N LEU A 115 2.81 -4.25 -1.65
CA LEU A 115 1.62 -3.48 -2.08
C LEU A 115 0.34 -4.28 -1.85
N ILE A 116 0.32 -5.54 -2.28
CA ILE A 116 -0.83 -6.44 -2.12
C ILE A 116 -1.10 -6.70 -0.63
N GLN A 117 -0.07 -6.89 0.18
CA GLN A 117 -0.25 -7.12 1.61
C GLN A 117 -0.80 -5.88 2.32
N VAL A 118 -0.26 -4.70 2.02
CA VAL A 118 -0.77 -3.43 2.55
C VAL A 118 -2.24 -3.26 2.16
N HIS A 119 -2.59 -3.55 0.90
CA HIS A 119 -3.97 -3.54 0.43
C HIS A 119 -4.86 -4.47 1.27
N ILE A 120 -4.55 -5.77 1.34
CA ILE A 120 -5.34 -6.76 2.10
C ILE A 120 -5.50 -6.37 3.58
N LYS A 121 -4.46 -5.77 4.20
CA LYS A 121 -4.53 -5.36 5.60
C LYS A 121 -5.32 -4.07 5.79
N ALA A 122 -5.23 -3.13 4.87
CA ALA A 122 -6.09 -1.95 4.84
C ALA A 122 -7.56 -2.36 4.82
N GLN A 123 -7.93 -3.30 3.94
CA GLN A 123 -9.29 -3.85 3.85
C GLN A 123 -9.81 -4.34 5.20
N LYS A 124 -9.03 -5.18 5.90
CA LYS A 124 -9.45 -5.85 7.14
C LYS A 124 -9.43 -4.93 8.37
N GLY A 125 -8.60 -3.89 8.36
CA GLY A 125 -8.34 -3.05 9.54
C GLY A 125 -8.96 -1.65 9.50
N LEU A 126 -9.24 -1.09 8.32
CA LEU A 126 -9.44 0.36 8.16
C LEU A 126 -10.84 0.76 7.67
N ASN A 127 -11.77 -0.18 7.51
CA ASN A 127 -13.13 0.05 7.01
C ASN A 127 -13.15 0.83 5.68
N VAL A 128 -12.28 0.42 4.75
CA VAL A 128 -12.14 1.01 3.40
C VAL A 128 -12.94 0.21 2.36
N ASP A 129 -13.36 0.89 1.29
CA ASP A 129 -14.14 0.30 0.21
C ASP A 129 -13.20 -0.36 -0.80
N LEU A 130 -13.42 -1.65 -1.01
CA LEU A 130 -12.60 -2.50 -1.86
C LEU A 130 -12.73 -2.12 -3.32
N SER A 131 -13.93 -1.72 -3.73
CA SER A 131 -14.25 -1.43 -5.12
C SER A 131 -13.66 -0.10 -5.60
N SER A 132 -13.22 0.75 -4.68
CA SER A 132 -12.66 2.08 -4.94
C SER A 132 -11.25 2.26 -4.35
N THR A 133 -10.54 1.15 -4.10
CA THR A 133 -9.14 1.22 -3.69
C THR A 133 -8.22 1.30 -4.90
N GLU A 134 -7.45 2.37 -5.00
CA GLU A 134 -6.49 2.61 -6.07
C GLU A 134 -5.05 2.50 -5.54
N ILE A 135 -4.15 1.95 -6.36
CA ILE A 135 -2.71 1.96 -6.09
C ILE A 135 -2.06 2.95 -7.04
N HIS A 136 -1.31 3.90 -6.47
CA HIS A 136 -0.65 4.95 -7.22
C HIS A 136 0.86 4.91 -7.02
N PRO A 137 1.65 5.24 -8.05
CA PRO A 137 3.07 5.50 -7.86
C PRO A 137 3.23 6.72 -6.95
N CYS A 138 4.26 6.71 -6.09
CA CYS A 138 4.50 7.87 -5.21
C CYS A 138 4.89 9.14 -5.98
N ARG A 139 5.33 9.01 -7.23
CA ARG A 139 5.58 10.12 -8.15
C ARG A 139 4.66 9.99 -9.36
N GLN A 140 3.79 10.97 -9.57
CA GLN A 140 2.71 10.97 -10.58
C GLN A 140 3.20 10.79 -12.05
N ASN A 141 4.50 10.90 -12.31
CA ASN A 141 5.09 10.86 -13.66
C ASN A 141 6.00 9.65 -13.93
N GLN A 142 5.93 8.59 -13.12
CA GLN A 142 6.67 7.35 -13.40
C GLN A 142 5.75 6.14 -13.31
N PRO A 143 5.59 5.35 -14.39
CA PRO A 143 5.03 4.01 -14.25
C PRO A 143 5.99 3.19 -13.40
N ALA A 144 5.52 2.79 -12.22
CA ALA A 144 6.24 1.89 -11.35
C ALA A 144 5.74 0.47 -11.65
N ASP A 145 6.63 -0.39 -12.16
CA ASP A 145 6.27 -1.76 -12.60
C ASP A 145 5.56 -2.55 -11.50
N ASP A 146 5.91 -2.32 -10.24
CA ASP A 146 5.26 -2.92 -9.08
C ASP A 146 3.79 -2.51 -8.94
N VAL A 147 3.46 -1.24 -9.15
CA VAL A 147 2.08 -0.73 -9.14
C VAL A 147 1.27 -1.35 -10.27
N LEU A 148 1.84 -1.47 -11.47
CA LEU A 148 1.16 -2.07 -12.62
C LEU A 148 0.87 -3.56 -12.37
N ILE A 149 1.89 -4.32 -11.94
CA ILE A 149 1.74 -5.75 -11.64
C ILE A 149 0.76 -5.94 -10.48
N ALA A 150 0.90 -5.19 -9.37
CA ALA A 150 0.02 -5.32 -8.22
C ALA A 150 -1.45 -5.02 -8.58
N SER A 151 -1.71 -3.95 -9.35
CA SER A 151 -3.06 -3.60 -9.78
C SER A 151 -3.69 -4.70 -10.66
N GLN A 152 -2.89 -5.33 -11.53
CA GLN A 152 -3.37 -6.48 -12.31
C GLN A 152 -3.69 -7.67 -11.41
N LEU A 153 -2.79 -8.04 -10.48
CA LEU A 153 -2.98 -9.18 -9.59
C LEU A 153 -4.17 -9.02 -8.63
N LEU A 154 -4.42 -7.80 -8.14
CA LEU A 154 -5.57 -7.52 -7.27
C LEU A 154 -6.91 -7.79 -7.96
N ASN A 155 -7.01 -7.62 -9.29
CA ASN A 155 -8.22 -7.97 -10.04
C ASN A 155 -8.52 -9.49 -10.08
N PHE A 156 -7.54 -10.32 -9.71
CA PHE A 156 -7.67 -11.78 -9.66
C PHE A 156 -7.82 -12.33 -8.24
N LEU A 157 -7.71 -11.47 -7.22
CA LEU A 157 -7.96 -11.89 -5.84
C LEU A 157 -9.48 -11.91 -5.57
N PRO A 158 -9.99 -12.93 -4.85
CA PRO A 158 -11.41 -13.09 -4.55
C PRO A 158 -11.92 -12.11 -3.48
#